data_AF-A0A672ZFJ0-F1
#
_entry.id   AF-A0A672ZFJ0-F1
#
_cell.length_a   1.000
_cell.length_b   1.000
_cell.length_c   1.000
_cell.angle_alpha   90.00
_cell.angle_beta   90.00
_cell.angle_gamma   90.00
#
_symmetry.space_group_name_H-M   'P 1'
#
loop_
_entity.id
_entity.type
_entity.pdbx_description
1 polymer ?
#
loop_
_entity_poly.entity_id
_entity_poly.type
_entity_poly.pdbx_seq_one_letter_code
_entity_poly.pdbx_strand_id
1 'polypeptide(L)'
;PADTVLAAAPVDAAAIPPVSNPPANLASVANAAPSAAEVLQAASTEPSLAELGLGAFTPVGLIQNLLEFVHLELGLPWWGAIVAGTVAARLLVFPVIVKGQREAAKLNNVLPEMTKLTNRMNEAKQSGNKFEFAKAYTDLNLFQKKHDVNPLRGFLVPMAQAPIFISFFMALRKMSYLPVPSLQTGGVLWFPDLTVADPYYILPLAVTGTMFFILELGAESGIDNPNLRAMKTVFRIMPLVILPLTINFPTAVFTYWLTSNCFSLGQVALLRHPEVRKRLRIPERIQHPASALPQSEGFFASMKKGWKNAQLAQQLEERERRIKNHLDLAAKGPLRQTFTHNPLQQTPPIATASAKGKTDGNKARPWKDTIG
;
A
#
# COMPACT_ATOMS: atom_id res chain seq x y z
N PRO A 1 -76.98 -50.97 5.88
CA PRO A 1 -75.98 -50.07 6.52
C PRO A 1 -75.44 -49.09 5.47
N ALA A 2 -75.61 -47.81 5.77
CA ALA A 2 -75.50 -46.64 4.90
C ALA A 2 -74.23 -46.52 4.02
N ASP A 3 -74.46 -46.11 2.77
CA ASP A 3 -73.92 -44.94 2.06
C ASP A 3 -72.54 -44.38 2.48
N THR A 4 -71.63 -44.21 1.51
CA THR A 4 -71.31 -42.89 0.90
C THR A 4 -70.18 -43.09 -0.13
N VAL A 5 -70.52 -43.10 -1.42
CA VAL A 5 -69.57 -42.93 -2.54
C VAL A 5 -69.65 -41.45 -2.94
N LEU A 6 -68.58 -40.69 -2.71
CA LEU A 6 -68.52 -39.28 -3.08
C LEU A 6 -68.06 -39.14 -4.54
N ALA A 7 -68.98 -38.62 -5.34
CA ALA A 7 -68.87 -38.31 -6.74
C ALA A 7 -67.89 -37.15 -7.02
N ALA A 8 -67.09 -37.29 -8.07
CA ALA A 8 -66.39 -36.17 -8.70
C ALA A 8 -67.30 -35.55 -9.78
N ALA A 9 -67.52 -34.24 -9.67
CA ALA A 9 -68.31 -33.43 -10.60
C ALA A 9 -67.57 -33.19 -11.94
N PRO A 10 -68.29 -32.91 -13.04
CA PRO A 10 -67.73 -32.82 -14.38
C PRO A 10 -67.10 -31.44 -14.61
N VAL A 11 -66.01 -31.38 -15.37
CA VAL A 11 -65.44 -30.12 -15.86
C VAL A 11 -65.55 -30.10 -17.38
N ASP A 12 -66.15 -29.01 -17.86
CA ASP A 12 -66.59 -28.73 -19.21
C ASP A 12 -65.57 -29.00 -20.32
N ALA A 13 -66.09 -29.55 -21.42
CA ALA A 13 -65.45 -29.54 -22.72
C ALA A 13 -65.59 -28.14 -23.34
N ALA A 14 -64.53 -27.33 -23.29
CA ALA A 14 -64.41 -26.09 -24.06
C ALA A 14 -63.23 -26.18 -25.04
N ALA A 15 -63.57 -25.97 -26.30
CA ALA A 15 -62.79 -26.01 -27.54
C ALA A 15 -61.28 -25.67 -27.47
N ILE A 16 -60.50 -26.51 -28.17
CA ILE A 16 -59.10 -26.27 -28.53
C ILE A 16 -59.03 -25.26 -29.70
N PRO A 17 -58.37 -24.10 -29.59
CA PRO A 17 -58.05 -23.26 -30.75
C PRO A 17 -56.82 -23.80 -31.50
N PRO A 18 -56.71 -23.57 -32.83
CA PRO A 18 -55.71 -24.22 -33.68
C PRO A 18 -54.30 -23.69 -33.41
N VAL A 19 -53.33 -24.60 -33.60
CA VAL A 19 -51.88 -24.38 -33.54
C VAL A 19 -51.48 -23.23 -34.48
N SER A 20 -51.10 -22.09 -33.92
CA SER A 20 -50.45 -21.00 -34.65
C SER A 20 -48.94 -21.26 -34.74
N ASN A 21 -48.44 -21.11 -35.96
CA ASN A 21 -47.05 -21.35 -36.39
C ASN A 21 -45.99 -20.76 -35.43
N PRO A 22 -44.80 -21.38 -35.33
CA PRO A 22 -43.69 -20.78 -34.59
C PRO A 22 -43.30 -19.44 -35.24
N PRO A 23 -43.01 -18.37 -34.47
CA PRO A 23 -42.45 -17.17 -35.05
C PRO A 23 -41.07 -17.49 -35.62
N ALA A 24 -41.02 -17.63 -36.94
CA ALA A 24 -39.81 -17.45 -37.72
C ALA A 24 -39.32 -16.02 -37.45
N ASN A 25 -38.31 -15.88 -36.58
CA ASN A 25 -37.29 -14.80 -36.61
C ASN A 25 -36.33 -14.87 -35.41
N LEU A 26 -35.72 -16.03 -35.16
CA LEU A 26 -34.54 -16.15 -34.28
C LEU A 26 -33.28 -15.47 -34.87
N ALA A 27 -33.33 -15.04 -36.14
CA ALA A 27 -32.25 -14.28 -36.79
C ALA A 27 -32.36 -12.75 -36.62
N SER A 28 -33.48 -12.22 -36.12
CA SER A 28 -33.71 -10.77 -36.03
C SER A 28 -33.26 -10.12 -34.71
N VAL A 29 -32.98 -10.93 -33.68
CA VAL A 29 -32.55 -10.42 -32.36
C VAL A 29 -31.02 -10.28 -32.27
N ALA A 30 -30.29 -10.71 -33.30
CA ALA A 30 -28.83 -10.68 -33.32
C ALA A 30 -28.23 -9.38 -33.92
N ASN A 31 -29.04 -8.51 -34.52
CA ASN A 31 -28.55 -7.32 -35.23
C ASN A 31 -29.43 -6.10 -34.98
N ALA A 32 -29.31 -5.49 -33.82
CA ALA A 32 -29.62 -4.08 -33.63
C ALA A 32 -28.73 -3.55 -32.50
N ALA A 33 -27.45 -3.32 -32.80
CA ALA A 33 -26.72 -2.35 -32.01
C ALA A 33 -27.49 -1.02 -32.15
N PRO A 34 -27.92 -0.38 -31.05
CA PRO A 34 -28.62 0.89 -31.14
C PRO A 34 -27.75 1.85 -31.94
N SER A 35 -28.36 2.53 -32.91
CA SER A 35 -27.65 3.51 -33.71
C SER A 35 -27.13 4.63 -32.79
N ALA A 36 -26.02 5.26 -33.15
CA ALA A 36 -25.45 6.35 -32.35
C ALA A 36 -26.49 7.47 -32.09
N ALA A 37 -27.45 7.65 -33.00
CA ALA A 37 -28.57 8.58 -32.86
C ALA A 37 -29.59 8.15 -31.78
N GLU A 38 -29.93 6.86 -31.69
CA GLU A 38 -30.85 6.34 -30.66
C GLU A 38 -30.21 6.38 -29.27
N VAL A 39 -28.90 6.09 -29.17
CA VAL A 39 -28.14 6.27 -27.92
C VAL A 39 -28.13 7.74 -27.49
N LEU A 40 -27.92 8.67 -28.44
CA LEU A 40 -27.95 10.10 -28.15
C LEU A 40 -29.32 10.58 -27.67
N GLN A 41 -30.38 10.08 -28.31
CA GLN A 41 -31.75 10.47 -28.02
C GLN A 41 -32.22 9.94 -26.66
N ALA A 42 -31.84 8.70 -26.31
CA ALA A 42 -32.05 8.14 -24.98
C ALA A 42 -31.27 8.93 -23.90
N ALA A 43 -29.99 9.20 -24.14
CA ALA A 43 -29.12 9.93 -23.21
C ALA A 43 -29.57 11.38 -22.95
N SER A 44 -30.24 12.02 -23.92
CA SER A 44 -30.78 13.39 -23.79
C SER A 44 -32.03 13.49 -22.91
N THR A 45 -32.69 12.37 -22.60
CA THR A 45 -33.91 12.30 -21.78
C THR A 45 -33.67 11.71 -20.38
N GLU A 46 -32.43 11.39 -20.04
CA GLU A 46 -32.11 10.77 -18.75
C GLU A 46 -32.04 11.78 -17.60
N PRO A 47 -32.42 11.36 -16.38
CA PRO A 47 -32.20 12.17 -15.18
C PRO A 47 -30.70 12.43 -15.04
N SER A 48 -30.33 13.70 -14.90
CA SER A 48 -28.93 14.11 -14.76
C SER A 48 -28.27 13.38 -13.59
N LEU A 49 -26.95 13.13 -13.64
CA LEU A 49 -26.27 12.48 -12.50
C LEU A 49 -26.50 13.22 -11.17
N ALA A 50 -26.72 14.53 -11.23
CA ALA A 50 -27.08 15.36 -10.09
C ALA A 50 -28.41 14.94 -9.42
N GLU A 51 -29.41 14.51 -10.20
CA GLU A 51 -30.70 14.04 -9.68
C GLU A 51 -30.58 12.70 -8.94
N LEU A 52 -29.61 11.86 -9.31
CA LEU A 52 -29.26 10.63 -8.61
C LEU A 52 -28.37 10.87 -7.37
N GLY A 53 -28.11 12.14 -7.01
CA GLY A 53 -27.20 12.51 -5.94
C GLY A 53 -25.72 12.21 -6.24
N LEU A 54 -25.38 12.06 -7.52
CA LEU A 54 -24.03 11.85 -8.04
C LEU A 54 -23.48 13.20 -8.57
N GLY A 55 -22.18 13.28 -8.85
CA GLY A 55 -21.58 14.47 -9.49
C GLY A 55 -21.22 15.65 -8.57
N ALA A 56 -21.11 15.43 -7.26
CA ALA A 56 -20.67 16.46 -6.31
C ALA A 56 -19.24 17.00 -6.61
N PHE A 57 -18.88 18.19 -6.09
CA PHE A 57 -17.53 18.79 -6.18
C PHE A 57 -16.46 18.08 -5.31
N THR A 58 -16.51 16.75 -5.26
CA THR A 58 -15.52 15.88 -4.64
C THR A 58 -14.70 15.20 -5.74
N PRO A 59 -13.50 14.67 -5.46
CA PRO A 59 -12.72 13.93 -6.46
C PRO A 59 -13.52 12.82 -7.17
N VAL A 60 -14.42 12.16 -6.43
CA VAL A 60 -15.32 11.13 -6.97
C VAL A 60 -16.32 11.74 -7.95
N GLY A 61 -17.01 12.82 -7.55
CA GLY A 61 -18.01 13.45 -8.41
C GLY A 61 -17.41 14.20 -9.61
N LEU A 62 -16.17 14.70 -9.50
CA LEU A 62 -15.44 15.23 -10.67
C LEU A 62 -15.21 14.15 -11.74
N ILE A 63 -14.92 12.91 -11.34
CA ILE A 63 -14.83 11.80 -12.30
C ILE A 63 -16.20 11.47 -12.89
N GLN A 64 -17.26 11.47 -12.08
CA GLN A 64 -18.63 11.23 -12.57
C GLN A 64 -19.02 12.26 -13.63
N ASN A 65 -18.81 13.54 -13.36
CA ASN A 65 -19.10 14.64 -14.29
C ASN A 65 -18.22 14.57 -15.55
N LEU A 66 -16.94 14.17 -15.41
CA LEU A 66 -16.06 13.96 -16.56
C LEU A 66 -16.60 12.83 -17.45
N LEU A 67 -17.03 11.71 -16.87
CA LEU A 67 -17.54 10.57 -17.64
C LEU A 67 -18.89 10.90 -18.30
N GLU A 68 -19.77 11.61 -17.60
CA GLU A 68 -21.03 12.12 -18.15
C GLU A 68 -20.79 13.10 -19.29
N PHE A 69 -19.87 14.05 -19.12
CA PHE A 69 -19.47 14.98 -20.20
C PHE A 69 -18.98 14.21 -21.43
N VAL A 70 -18.12 13.20 -21.25
CA VAL A 70 -17.62 12.38 -22.36
C VAL A 70 -18.73 11.51 -22.98
N HIS A 71 -19.70 11.06 -22.20
CA HIS A 71 -20.84 10.30 -22.71
C HIS A 71 -21.78 11.18 -23.54
N LEU A 72 -22.19 12.34 -23.00
CA LEU A 72 -23.20 13.20 -23.59
C LEU A 72 -22.66 14.09 -24.71
N GLU A 73 -21.53 14.78 -24.50
CA GLU A 73 -21.02 15.80 -25.44
C GLU A 73 -20.20 15.18 -26.57
N LEU A 74 -19.44 14.12 -26.27
CA LEU A 74 -18.63 13.40 -27.27
C LEU A 74 -19.40 12.23 -27.90
N GLY A 75 -20.62 11.92 -27.42
CA GLY A 75 -21.49 10.88 -27.96
C GLY A 75 -20.92 9.46 -27.82
N LEU A 76 -20.00 9.24 -26.88
CA LEU A 76 -19.40 7.92 -26.67
C LEU A 76 -20.29 7.06 -25.79
N PRO A 77 -20.47 5.75 -26.08
CA PRO A 77 -21.12 4.84 -25.14
C PRO A 77 -20.35 4.78 -23.81
N TRP A 78 -21.02 4.41 -22.71
CA TRP A 78 -20.41 4.46 -21.37
C TRP A 78 -19.10 3.70 -21.24
N TRP A 79 -18.95 2.52 -21.85
CA TRP A 79 -17.67 1.80 -21.87
C TRP A 79 -16.56 2.65 -22.52
N GLY A 80 -16.89 3.36 -23.60
CA GLY A 80 -15.99 4.27 -24.32
C GLY A 80 -15.68 5.53 -23.51
N ALA A 81 -16.67 6.08 -22.80
CA ALA A 81 -16.47 7.20 -21.89
C ALA A 81 -15.53 6.83 -20.74
N ILE A 82 -15.68 5.64 -20.16
CA ILE A 82 -14.78 5.10 -19.14
C ILE A 82 -13.36 4.97 -19.69
N VAL A 83 -13.20 4.40 -20.89
CA VAL A 83 -11.88 4.23 -21.53
C VAL A 83 -11.23 5.60 -21.77
N ALA A 84 -11.94 6.51 -22.42
CA ALA A 84 -11.44 7.84 -22.77
C ALA A 84 -11.10 8.66 -21.51
N GLY A 85 -11.99 8.69 -20.51
CA GLY A 85 -11.75 9.36 -19.23
C GLY A 85 -10.53 8.79 -18.49
N THR A 86 -10.36 7.46 -18.53
CA THR A 86 -9.17 6.79 -17.96
C THR A 86 -7.90 7.25 -18.68
N VAL A 87 -7.88 7.20 -20.01
CA VAL A 87 -6.71 7.59 -20.81
C VAL A 87 -6.37 9.06 -20.58
N ALA A 88 -7.36 9.96 -20.56
CA ALA A 88 -7.16 11.38 -20.26
C ALA A 88 -6.51 11.58 -18.88
N ALA A 89 -7.04 10.94 -17.83
CA ALA A 89 -6.46 11.02 -16.50
C ALA A 89 -5.02 10.45 -16.46
N ARG A 90 -4.74 9.35 -17.17
CA ARG A 90 -3.41 8.77 -17.24
C ARG A 90 -2.42 9.68 -17.97
N LEU A 91 -2.84 10.36 -19.04
CA LEU A 91 -2.01 11.35 -19.75
C LEU A 91 -1.68 12.56 -18.87
N LEU A 92 -2.64 13.03 -18.06
CA LEU A 92 -2.40 14.13 -17.11
C LEU A 92 -1.36 13.77 -16.03
N VAL A 93 -1.35 12.51 -15.59
CA VAL A 93 -0.40 12.02 -14.55
C VAL A 93 0.95 11.62 -15.14
N PHE A 94 1.02 11.35 -16.45
CA PHE A 94 2.24 10.88 -17.11
C PHE A 94 3.50 11.71 -16.82
N PRO A 95 3.48 13.06 -16.81
CA PRO A 95 4.65 13.87 -16.44
C PRO A 95 5.16 13.60 -15.02
N VAL A 96 4.27 13.35 -14.07
CA VAL A 96 4.62 12.98 -12.68
C VAL A 96 5.30 11.61 -12.67
N ILE A 97 4.81 10.67 -13.48
CA ILE A 97 5.40 9.33 -13.59
C ILE A 97 6.82 9.40 -14.17
N VAL A 98 7.03 10.21 -15.22
CA VAL A 98 8.36 10.44 -15.79
C VAL A 98 9.32 11.02 -14.75
N LYS A 99 8.87 12.00 -13.95
CA LYS A 99 9.67 12.54 -12.83
C LYS A 99 10.01 11.46 -11.81
N GLY A 100 9.04 10.64 -11.41
CA GLY A 100 9.27 9.52 -10.49
C GLY A 100 10.29 8.51 -11.02
N GLN A 101 10.23 8.17 -12.30
CA GLN A 101 11.19 7.28 -12.95
C GLN A 101 12.61 7.85 -12.98
N ARG A 102 12.77 9.17 -13.18
CA ARG A 102 14.08 9.83 -13.09
C ARG A 102 14.67 9.70 -11.69
N GLU A 103 13.88 9.99 -10.66
CA GLU A 103 14.32 9.92 -9.27
C GLU A 103 14.61 8.48 -8.83
N ALA A 104 13.82 7.51 -9.29
CA ALA A 104 14.07 6.10 -9.06
C ALA A 104 15.40 5.63 -9.71
N ALA A 105 15.70 6.07 -10.93
CA ALA A 105 16.97 5.75 -11.59
C ALA A 105 18.18 6.36 -10.86
N LYS A 106 18.11 7.63 -10.43
CA LYS A 106 19.16 8.27 -9.61
C LYS A 106 19.41 7.50 -8.31
N LEU A 107 18.32 7.13 -7.61
CA LEU A 107 18.41 6.39 -6.36
C LEU A 107 19.02 4.99 -6.56
N ASN A 108 18.61 4.28 -7.62
CA ASN A 108 19.19 2.98 -7.96
C ASN A 108 20.71 3.09 -8.13
N ASN A 109 21.20 4.12 -8.82
CA ASN A 109 22.61 4.25 -9.16
C ASN A 109 23.52 4.41 -7.93
N VAL A 110 23.00 4.95 -6.82
CA VAL A 110 23.73 5.12 -5.55
C VAL A 110 23.28 4.15 -4.46
N LEU A 111 22.44 3.16 -4.80
CA LEU A 111 21.81 2.26 -3.84
C LEU A 111 22.81 1.49 -2.95
N PRO A 112 23.95 0.96 -3.44
CA PRO A 112 24.91 0.22 -2.61
C PRO A 112 25.54 1.10 -1.51
N GLU A 113 25.97 2.31 -1.86
CA GLU A 113 26.58 3.25 -0.92
C GLU A 113 25.55 3.78 0.08
N MET A 114 24.34 4.09 -0.39
CA MET A 114 23.22 4.50 0.47
C MET A 114 22.88 3.40 1.49
N THR A 115 22.89 2.14 1.05
CA THR A 115 22.69 0.97 1.93
C THR A 115 23.80 0.86 2.97
N LYS A 116 25.06 0.99 2.57
CA LYS A 116 26.22 0.92 3.49
C LYS A 116 26.13 2.00 4.58
N LEU A 117 25.79 3.24 4.21
CA LEU A 117 25.60 4.33 5.15
C LEU A 117 24.41 4.10 6.09
N THR A 118 23.30 3.55 5.55
CA THR A 118 22.11 3.19 6.34
C THR A 118 22.42 2.07 7.35
N ASN A 119 23.20 1.06 6.96
CA ASN A 119 23.62 -0.02 7.85
C ASN A 119 24.51 0.51 8.98
N ARG A 120 25.50 1.35 8.66
CA ARG A 120 26.36 2.00 9.67
C ARG A 120 25.54 2.84 10.67
N MET A 121 24.55 3.58 10.19
CA MET A 121 23.63 4.34 11.05
C MET A 121 22.82 3.41 11.96
N ASN A 122 22.31 2.30 11.42
CA ASN A 122 21.54 1.32 12.20
C ASN A 122 22.40 0.60 13.25
N GLU A 123 23.64 0.26 12.92
CA GLU A 123 24.61 -0.33 13.85
C GLU A 123 24.95 0.65 14.99
N ALA A 124 25.23 1.92 14.67
CA ALA A 124 25.47 2.96 15.68
C ALA A 124 24.25 3.23 16.56
N LYS A 125 23.03 3.11 16.01
CA LYS A 125 21.79 3.16 16.79
C LYS A 125 21.69 2.00 17.77
N GLN A 126 22.06 0.79 17.34
CA GLN A 126 22.01 -0.42 18.16
C GLN A 126 23.10 -0.44 19.23
N SER A 127 24.27 0.15 18.97
CA SER A 127 25.35 0.27 19.96
C SER A 127 25.02 1.24 21.10
N GLY A 128 23.97 2.07 20.94
CA GLY A 128 23.60 3.10 21.91
C GLY A 128 24.54 4.31 21.92
N ASN A 129 25.52 4.35 21.01
CA ASN A 129 26.47 5.45 20.91
C ASN A 129 25.84 6.64 20.16
N LYS A 130 25.32 7.61 20.91
CA LYS A 130 24.67 8.81 20.37
C LYS A 130 25.57 9.62 19.44
N PHE A 131 26.87 9.69 19.73
CA PHE A 131 27.82 10.44 18.92
C PHE A 131 28.05 9.78 17.55
N GLU A 132 28.28 8.46 17.54
CA GLU A 132 28.41 7.70 16.29
C GLU A 132 27.12 7.72 15.47
N PHE A 133 25.96 7.64 16.12
CA PHE A 133 24.67 7.75 15.44
C PHE A 133 24.51 9.12 14.78
N ALA A 134 24.80 10.21 15.50
CA ALA A 134 24.72 11.57 14.96
C ALA A 134 25.68 11.79 13.78
N LYS A 135 26.90 11.24 13.88
CA LYS A 135 27.88 11.26 12.78
C LYS A 135 27.38 10.46 11.57
N ALA A 136 26.95 9.21 11.75
CA ALA A 136 26.47 8.36 10.67
C ALA A 136 25.21 8.93 9.99
N TYR A 137 24.31 9.54 10.77
CA TYR A 137 23.14 10.26 10.25
C TYR A 137 23.53 11.47 9.40
N THR A 138 24.53 12.24 9.85
CA THR A 138 25.05 13.40 9.12
C THR A 138 25.74 12.98 7.82
N ASP A 139 26.56 11.93 7.86
CA ASP A 139 27.20 11.33 6.68
C ASP A 139 26.15 10.89 5.64
N LEU A 140 25.08 10.21 6.07
CA LEU A 140 23.97 9.80 5.21
C LEU A 140 23.25 11.00 4.58
N ASN A 141 22.95 12.04 5.37
CA ASN A 141 22.26 13.23 4.87
C ASN A 141 23.15 14.03 3.91
N LEU A 142 24.45 14.15 4.20
CA LEU A 142 25.42 14.82 3.32
C LEU A 142 25.56 14.04 2.00
N PHE A 143 25.59 12.71 2.06
CA PHE A 143 25.58 11.86 0.89
C PHE A 143 24.33 12.08 0.03
N GLN A 144 23.14 12.04 0.63
CA GLN A 144 21.87 12.28 -0.08
C GLN A 144 21.84 13.65 -0.76
N LYS A 145 22.32 14.70 -0.08
CA LYS A 145 22.44 16.05 -0.65
C LYS A 145 23.46 16.14 -1.78
N LYS A 146 24.63 15.53 -1.60
CA LYS A 146 25.71 15.53 -2.61
C LYS A 146 25.27 14.87 -3.92
N HIS A 147 24.48 13.79 -3.82
CA HIS A 147 23.99 13.05 -4.97
C HIS A 147 22.57 13.47 -5.43
N ASP A 148 21.96 14.48 -4.80
CA ASP A 148 20.56 14.92 -5.03
C ASP A 148 19.58 13.73 -5.08
N VAL A 149 19.69 12.82 -4.11
CA VAL A 149 18.79 11.68 -3.98
C VAL A 149 17.93 11.82 -2.74
N ASN A 150 16.63 11.58 -2.90
CA ASN A 150 15.69 11.53 -1.78
C ASN A 150 14.77 10.32 -1.97
N PRO A 151 14.81 9.33 -1.06
CA PRO A 151 13.95 8.14 -1.12
C PRO A 151 12.45 8.48 -1.23
N LEU A 152 12.01 9.59 -0.62
CA LEU A 152 10.60 10.01 -0.63
C LEU A 152 10.12 10.47 -2.01
N ARG A 153 11.02 10.97 -2.88
CA ARG A 153 10.64 11.38 -4.25
C ARG A 153 10.17 10.19 -5.08
N GLY A 154 10.65 8.98 -4.79
CA GLY A 154 10.17 7.74 -5.44
C GLY A 154 8.73 7.39 -5.06
N PHE A 155 8.26 7.80 -3.88
CA PHE A 155 6.89 7.55 -3.41
C PHE A 155 5.85 8.51 -4.00
N LEU A 156 6.30 9.57 -4.68
CA LEU A 156 5.43 10.58 -5.30
C LEU A 156 4.45 9.99 -6.32
N VAL A 157 4.88 8.96 -7.07
CA VAL A 157 4.04 8.34 -8.10
C VAL A 157 2.86 7.58 -7.49
N PRO A 158 3.06 6.62 -6.55
CA PRO A 158 1.97 6.02 -5.80
C PRO A 158 1.05 7.04 -5.11
N MET A 159 1.61 8.10 -4.50
CA MET A 159 0.83 9.14 -3.84
C MET A 159 -0.09 9.91 -4.79
N ALA A 160 0.35 10.17 -6.02
CA ALA A 160 -0.47 10.82 -7.03
C ALA A 160 -1.52 9.87 -7.63
N GLN A 161 -1.15 8.59 -7.81
CA GLN A 161 -2.02 7.60 -8.45
C GLN A 161 -3.13 7.08 -7.54
N ALA A 162 -2.85 6.85 -6.25
CA ALA A 162 -3.82 6.24 -5.34
C ALA A 162 -5.12 7.06 -5.20
N PRO A 163 -5.11 8.39 -5.02
CA PRO A 163 -6.33 9.19 -4.97
C PRO A 163 -7.14 9.12 -6.27
N ILE A 164 -6.47 9.09 -7.42
CA ILE A 164 -7.12 9.01 -8.73
C ILE A 164 -7.78 7.64 -8.89
N PHE A 165 -7.06 6.57 -8.55
CA PHE A 165 -7.60 5.20 -8.58
C PHE A 165 -8.82 5.06 -7.66
N ILE A 166 -8.71 5.52 -6.40
CA ILE A 166 -9.81 5.48 -5.45
C ILE A 166 -11.01 6.30 -5.96
N SER A 167 -10.76 7.45 -6.60
CA SER A 167 -11.82 8.30 -7.13
C SER A 167 -12.57 7.63 -8.27
N PHE A 168 -11.87 7.08 -9.26
CA PHE A 168 -12.47 6.31 -10.36
C PHE A 168 -13.22 5.07 -9.85
N PHE A 169 -12.57 4.30 -8.97
CA PHE A 169 -13.17 3.11 -8.39
C PHE A 169 -14.48 3.44 -7.67
N MET A 170 -14.46 4.46 -6.80
CA MET A 170 -15.64 4.87 -6.04
C MET A 170 -16.73 5.47 -6.94
N ALA A 171 -16.34 6.23 -7.97
CA ALA A 171 -17.27 6.85 -8.92
C ALA A 171 -18.07 5.79 -9.67
N LEU A 172 -17.37 4.83 -10.29
CA LEU A 172 -17.97 3.77 -11.08
C LEU A 172 -18.78 2.80 -10.21
N ARG A 173 -18.27 2.48 -9.02
CA ARG A 173 -18.99 1.68 -8.04
C ARG A 173 -20.30 2.35 -7.61
N LYS A 174 -20.28 3.66 -7.33
CA LYS A 174 -21.50 4.41 -6.98
C LYS A 174 -22.48 4.50 -8.15
N MET A 175 -22.01 4.78 -9.37
CA MET A 175 -22.86 4.81 -10.57
C MET A 175 -23.47 3.44 -10.91
N SER A 176 -22.81 2.36 -10.51
CA SER A 176 -23.33 1.00 -10.72
C SER A 176 -24.35 0.60 -9.64
N TYR A 177 -24.13 0.99 -8.37
CA TYR A 177 -25.03 0.64 -7.26
C TYR A 177 -26.20 1.59 -7.06
N LEU A 178 -26.08 2.84 -7.50
CA LEU A 178 -27.21 3.71 -7.81
C LEU A 178 -27.36 3.68 -9.33
N PRO A 179 -27.93 2.59 -9.89
CA PRO A 179 -27.79 2.24 -11.29
C PRO A 179 -28.29 3.40 -12.16
N VAL A 180 -27.34 4.04 -12.83
CA VAL A 180 -27.64 4.98 -13.91
C VAL A 180 -28.26 4.15 -15.04
N PRO A 181 -29.50 4.43 -15.49
CA PRO A 181 -30.19 3.57 -16.45
C PRO A 181 -29.40 3.28 -17.72
N SER A 182 -28.79 4.29 -18.35
CA SER A 182 -27.92 4.11 -19.53
C SER A 182 -26.66 3.26 -19.28
N LEU A 183 -26.22 3.08 -18.03
CA LEU A 183 -25.10 2.19 -17.74
C LEU A 183 -25.46 0.71 -17.98
N GLN A 184 -26.74 0.34 -17.86
CA GLN A 184 -27.21 -1.04 -18.03
C GLN A 184 -27.16 -1.53 -19.48
N THR A 185 -27.13 -0.60 -20.44
CA THR A 185 -27.03 -0.89 -21.87
C THR A 185 -25.79 -0.26 -22.52
N GLY A 186 -24.99 0.48 -21.75
CA GLY A 186 -23.83 1.23 -22.21
C GLY A 186 -22.53 0.43 -22.31
N GLY A 187 -22.58 -0.88 -22.13
CA GLY A 187 -21.44 -1.79 -22.25
C GLY A 187 -21.13 -2.24 -23.69
N VAL A 188 -20.31 -3.27 -23.85
CA VAL A 188 -19.87 -3.75 -25.17
C VAL A 188 -19.55 -5.24 -25.15
N LEU A 189 -19.57 -5.89 -26.32
CA LEU A 189 -19.22 -7.31 -26.49
C LEU A 189 -20.07 -8.21 -25.59
N TRP A 190 -19.45 -8.97 -24.69
CA TRP A 190 -20.12 -9.93 -23.78
C TRP A 190 -20.62 -9.30 -22.48
N PHE A 191 -20.36 -8.00 -22.26
CA PHE A 191 -20.77 -7.27 -21.05
C PHE A 191 -21.58 -6.01 -21.44
N PRO A 192 -22.81 -6.17 -21.95
CA PRO A 192 -23.66 -5.03 -22.30
C PRO A 192 -24.10 -4.20 -21.07
N ASP A 193 -24.24 -4.85 -19.92
CA ASP A 193 -24.59 -4.21 -18.65
C ASP A 193 -23.33 -3.92 -17.82
N LEU A 194 -23.07 -2.63 -17.60
CA LEU A 194 -21.91 -2.16 -16.84
C LEU A 194 -22.10 -2.22 -15.32
N THR A 195 -23.33 -2.40 -14.84
CA THR A 195 -23.71 -2.32 -13.43
C THR A 195 -23.60 -3.66 -12.69
N VAL A 196 -23.63 -4.77 -13.43
CA VAL A 196 -23.57 -6.13 -12.90
C VAL A 196 -22.16 -6.73 -12.99
N ALA A 197 -21.94 -7.85 -12.31
CA ALA A 197 -20.68 -8.60 -12.41
C ALA A 197 -20.51 -9.23 -13.80
N ASP A 198 -19.27 -9.45 -14.24
CA ASP A 198 -18.98 -10.10 -15.54
C ASP A 198 -19.57 -11.52 -15.56
N PRO A 199 -20.54 -11.84 -16.44
CA PRO A 199 -21.17 -13.16 -16.50
C PRO A 199 -20.20 -14.31 -16.78
N TYR A 200 -19.07 -14.02 -17.43
CA TYR A 200 -18.07 -15.00 -17.86
C TYR A 200 -16.74 -14.86 -17.11
N TYR A 201 -16.65 -13.92 -16.16
CA TYR A 201 -15.43 -13.62 -15.38
C TYR A 201 -14.20 -13.27 -16.23
N ILE A 202 -14.38 -12.90 -17.50
CA ILE A 202 -13.29 -12.60 -18.43
C ILE A 202 -12.55 -11.33 -17.98
N LEU A 203 -13.29 -10.26 -17.65
CA LEU A 203 -12.72 -8.98 -17.21
C LEU A 203 -11.92 -9.10 -15.90
N PRO A 204 -12.44 -9.71 -14.80
CA PRO A 204 -11.66 -9.96 -13.59
C PRO A 204 -10.36 -10.71 -13.85
N LEU A 205 -10.39 -11.79 -14.64
CA LEU A 205 -9.20 -12.57 -14.96
C LEU A 205 -8.20 -11.77 -15.80
N ALA A 206 -8.67 -11.00 -16.79
CA ALA A 206 -7.83 -10.13 -17.60
C ALA A 206 -7.17 -9.02 -16.76
N VAL A 207 -7.90 -8.43 -15.81
CA VAL A 207 -7.35 -7.43 -14.87
C VAL A 207 -6.31 -8.06 -13.96
N THR A 208 -6.57 -9.23 -13.38
CA THR A 208 -5.58 -9.96 -12.57
C THR A 208 -4.33 -10.31 -13.38
N GLY A 209 -4.49 -10.81 -14.61
CA GLY A 209 -3.37 -11.14 -15.49
C GLY A 209 -2.56 -9.92 -15.88
N THR A 210 -3.20 -8.84 -16.30
CA THR A 210 -2.51 -7.58 -16.63
C THR A 210 -1.83 -6.96 -15.42
N MET A 211 -2.42 -7.03 -14.23
CA MET A 211 -1.79 -6.58 -12.98
C MET A 211 -0.55 -7.42 -12.66
N PHE A 212 -0.60 -8.74 -12.86
CA PHE A 212 0.56 -9.61 -12.74
C PHE A 212 1.67 -9.22 -13.73
N PHE A 213 1.34 -8.98 -15.01
CA PHE A 213 2.31 -8.52 -16.00
C PHE A 213 2.90 -7.15 -15.66
N ILE A 214 2.10 -6.21 -15.16
CA ILE A 214 2.58 -4.90 -14.69
C ILE A 214 3.55 -5.10 -13.54
N LEU A 215 3.32 -6.02 -12.62
CA LEU A 215 4.25 -6.29 -11.53
C LEU A 215 5.53 -6.97 -12.02
N GLU A 216 5.45 -7.87 -13.01
CA GLU A 216 6.64 -8.53 -13.52
C GLU A 216 7.51 -7.57 -14.36
N LEU A 217 6.90 -6.79 -15.23
CA LEU A 217 7.58 -5.77 -16.04
C LEU A 217 7.91 -4.52 -15.20
N GLY A 218 7.08 -4.19 -14.22
CA GLY A 218 7.26 -3.06 -13.30
C GLY A 218 8.22 -3.38 -12.16
N ALA A 219 8.59 -4.63 -11.90
CA ALA A 219 9.65 -4.95 -10.95
C ALA A 219 11.02 -4.42 -11.39
N GLU A 220 11.17 -3.97 -12.64
CA GLU A 220 12.32 -3.20 -13.09
C GLU A 220 12.27 -1.70 -12.73
N SER A 221 11.21 -1.21 -12.05
CA SER A 221 10.98 0.20 -11.67
C SER A 221 11.90 0.74 -10.57
N GLY A 222 13.14 0.23 -10.47
CA GLY A 222 14.23 1.04 -9.96
C GLY A 222 14.78 0.70 -8.58
N ILE A 223 14.45 -0.45 -7.98
CA ILE A 223 15.14 -0.91 -6.77
C ILE A 223 15.32 -2.43 -6.83
N ASP A 224 16.44 -2.90 -7.39
CA ASP A 224 16.92 -4.28 -7.17
C ASP A 224 17.55 -4.33 -5.79
N ASN A 225 16.70 -4.30 -4.76
CA ASN A 225 17.12 -4.59 -3.41
C ASN A 225 16.73 -6.04 -3.11
N PRO A 226 17.68 -6.93 -2.80
CA PRO A 226 17.43 -8.22 -2.16
C PRO A 226 16.33 -8.23 -1.08
N ASN A 227 16.20 -7.21 -0.22
CA ASN A 227 15.08 -7.12 0.74
C ASN A 227 13.71 -6.92 0.06
N LEU A 228 13.69 -6.35 -1.15
CA LEU A 228 12.51 -6.25 -2.00
C LEU A 228 12.18 -7.57 -2.71
N ARG A 229 13.04 -8.59 -2.70
CA ARG A 229 12.75 -9.87 -3.37
C ARG A 229 11.56 -10.59 -2.74
N ALA A 230 11.51 -10.61 -1.42
CA ALA A 230 10.37 -11.19 -0.71
C ALA A 230 9.12 -10.29 -0.79
N MET A 231 9.31 -8.97 -0.83
CA MET A 231 8.23 -8.01 -1.12
C MET A 231 7.66 -8.23 -2.53
N LYS A 232 8.52 -8.54 -3.52
CA LYS A 232 8.14 -8.90 -4.89
C LYS A 232 7.31 -10.19 -4.91
N THR A 233 7.68 -11.20 -4.11
CA THR A 233 6.87 -12.43 -3.97
C THR A 233 5.48 -12.12 -3.39
N VAL A 234 5.41 -11.31 -2.33
CA VAL A 234 4.12 -10.89 -1.75
C VAL A 234 3.27 -10.14 -2.77
N PHE A 235 3.85 -9.17 -3.50
CA PHE A 235 3.15 -8.45 -4.55
C PHE A 235 2.70 -9.35 -5.69
N ARG A 236 3.47 -10.39 -6.05
CA ARG A 236 3.08 -11.34 -7.11
C ARG A 236 1.84 -12.16 -6.74
N ILE A 237 1.68 -12.48 -5.46
CA ILE A 237 0.52 -13.23 -4.94
C ILE A 237 -0.70 -12.32 -4.76
N MET A 238 -0.49 -11.03 -4.51
CA MET A 238 -1.54 -10.05 -4.21
C MET A 238 -2.68 -9.99 -5.24
N PRO A 239 -2.44 -9.96 -6.57
CA PRO A 239 -3.52 -9.99 -7.56
C PRO A 239 -4.42 -11.22 -7.46
N LEU A 240 -3.87 -12.38 -7.07
CA LEU A 240 -4.64 -13.63 -6.91
C LEU A 240 -5.49 -13.60 -5.64
N VAL A 241 -5.00 -12.95 -4.57
CA VAL A 241 -5.77 -12.76 -3.32
C VAL A 241 -6.90 -11.74 -3.51
N ILE A 242 -6.67 -10.70 -4.31
CA ILE A 242 -7.68 -9.67 -4.60
C ILE A 242 -8.80 -10.19 -5.51
N LEU A 243 -8.51 -11.16 -6.39
CA LEU A 243 -9.48 -11.72 -7.32
C LEU A 243 -10.79 -12.17 -6.66
N PRO A 244 -10.83 -13.11 -5.69
CA PRO A 244 -12.09 -13.56 -5.08
C PRO A 244 -12.82 -12.43 -4.33
N LEU A 245 -12.11 -11.41 -3.85
CA LEU A 245 -12.72 -10.25 -3.17
C LEU A 245 -13.43 -9.30 -4.13
N THR A 246 -12.97 -9.26 -5.39
CA THR A 246 -13.42 -8.28 -6.39
C THR A 246 -14.22 -8.90 -7.53
N ILE A 247 -14.23 -10.22 -7.66
CA ILE A 247 -14.85 -10.94 -8.79
C ILE A 247 -16.33 -10.60 -9.03
N ASN A 248 -17.05 -10.21 -7.98
CA ASN A 248 -18.47 -9.82 -8.03
C ASN A 248 -18.69 -8.31 -8.20
N PHE A 249 -17.64 -7.52 -8.46
CA PHE A 249 -17.79 -6.09 -8.68
C PHE A 249 -18.34 -5.80 -10.09
N PRO A 250 -19.01 -4.64 -10.27
CA PRO A 250 -19.55 -4.22 -11.56
C PRO A 250 -18.50 -4.21 -12.67
N THR A 251 -18.88 -4.62 -13.88
CA THR A 251 -17.99 -4.61 -15.06
C THR A 251 -17.51 -3.20 -15.43
N ALA A 252 -18.23 -2.13 -15.05
CA ALA A 252 -17.75 -0.74 -15.13
C ALA A 252 -16.38 -0.55 -14.46
N VAL A 253 -16.22 -1.10 -13.24
CA VAL A 253 -14.99 -0.99 -12.45
C VAL A 253 -13.85 -1.74 -13.14
N PHE A 254 -14.13 -2.94 -13.67
CA PHE A 254 -13.12 -3.72 -14.37
C PHE A 254 -12.76 -3.14 -15.75
N THR A 255 -13.70 -2.50 -16.44
CA THR A 255 -13.43 -1.78 -17.69
C THR A 255 -12.43 -0.65 -17.47
N TYR A 256 -12.64 0.15 -16.42
CA TYR A 256 -11.66 1.13 -15.96
C TYR A 256 -10.31 0.46 -15.64
N TRP A 257 -10.33 -0.57 -14.78
CA TRP A 257 -9.09 -1.17 -14.27
C TRP A 257 -8.26 -1.81 -15.38
N LEU A 258 -8.91 -2.51 -16.33
CA LEU A 258 -8.26 -3.11 -17.49
C LEU A 258 -7.64 -2.03 -18.38
N THR A 259 -8.38 -0.96 -18.69
CA THR A 259 -7.87 0.16 -19.49
C THR A 259 -6.66 0.82 -18.82
N SER A 260 -6.78 1.05 -17.52
CA SER A 260 -5.73 1.58 -16.65
C SER A 260 -4.49 0.68 -16.71
N ASN A 261 -4.65 -0.63 -16.62
CA ASN A 261 -3.56 -1.60 -16.69
C ASN A 261 -2.90 -1.63 -18.08
N CYS A 262 -3.69 -1.68 -19.15
CA CYS A 262 -3.19 -1.64 -20.53
C CYS A 262 -2.38 -0.37 -20.80
N PHE A 263 -2.87 0.79 -20.34
CA PHE A 263 -2.10 2.04 -20.40
C PHE A 263 -0.78 1.92 -19.64
N SER A 264 -0.78 1.36 -18.43
CA SER A 264 0.45 1.14 -17.66
C SER A 264 1.45 0.25 -18.40
N LEU A 265 1.00 -0.83 -19.03
CA LEU A 265 1.86 -1.71 -19.81
C LEU A 265 2.46 -1.00 -21.02
N GLY A 266 1.64 -0.27 -21.78
CA GLY A 266 2.10 0.56 -22.90
C GLY A 266 3.10 1.63 -22.43
N GLN A 267 2.84 2.26 -21.29
CA GLN A 267 3.74 3.23 -20.67
C GLN A 267 5.07 2.60 -20.27
N VAL A 268 5.07 1.39 -19.70
CA VAL A 268 6.30 0.65 -19.37
C VAL A 268 7.08 0.33 -20.63
N ALA A 269 6.44 -0.16 -21.68
CA ALA A 269 7.08 -0.42 -22.97
C ALA A 269 7.71 0.86 -23.55
N LEU A 270 6.98 1.98 -23.52
CA LEU A 270 7.44 3.29 -23.99
C LEU A 270 8.66 3.80 -23.19
N LEU A 271 8.61 3.72 -21.86
CA LEU A 271 9.69 4.23 -20.98
C LEU A 271 10.89 3.29 -20.85
N ARG A 272 10.80 2.06 -21.36
CA ARG A 272 11.93 1.14 -21.53
C ARG A 272 12.73 1.44 -22.80
N HIS A 273 12.11 2.04 -23.81
CA HIS A 273 12.78 2.34 -25.07
C HIS A 273 13.93 3.34 -24.88
N PRO A 274 15.19 3.03 -25.28
CA PRO A 274 16.36 3.87 -25.02
C PRO A 274 16.23 5.30 -25.54
N GLU A 275 15.74 5.49 -26.77
CA GLU A 275 15.55 6.82 -27.36
C GLU A 275 14.55 7.69 -26.58
N VAL A 276 13.47 7.08 -26.07
CA VAL A 276 12.46 7.78 -25.27
C VAL A 276 13.07 8.19 -23.94
N ARG A 277 13.85 7.30 -23.31
CA ARG A 277 14.57 7.61 -22.07
C ARG A 277 15.53 8.77 -22.25
N LYS A 278 16.27 8.80 -23.36
CA LYS A 278 17.19 9.89 -23.70
C LYS A 278 16.44 11.21 -23.92
N ARG A 279 15.36 11.21 -24.70
CA ARG A 279 14.49 12.37 -24.94
C ARG A 279 13.90 12.91 -23.63
N LEU A 280 13.46 12.01 -22.76
CA LEU A 280 12.89 12.32 -21.46
C LEU A 280 13.95 12.45 -20.35
N ARG A 281 15.25 12.53 -20.66
CA ARG A 281 16.35 12.73 -19.69
C ARG A 281 16.26 11.78 -18.47
N ILE A 282 15.89 10.52 -18.71
CA ILE A 282 15.84 9.49 -17.68
C ILE A 282 17.24 8.86 -17.59
N PRO A 283 17.93 8.94 -16.44
CA PRO A 283 19.25 8.34 -16.28
C PRO A 283 19.24 6.85 -16.60
N GLU A 284 20.35 6.35 -17.12
CA GLU A 284 20.56 4.91 -17.26
C GLU A 284 20.68 4.27 -15.88
N ARG A 285 20.12 3.07 -15.78
CA ARG A 285 20.08 2.31 -14.54
C ARG A 285 21.33 1.44 -14.47
N ILE A 286 22.21 1.73 -13.51
CA ILE A 286 23.40 0.90 -13.27
C ILE A 286 22.93 -0.42 -12.65
N GLN A 287 23.31 -1.53 -13.27
CA GLN A 287 23.13 -2.85 -12.68
C GLN A 287 24.24 -3.08 -11.67
N HIS A 288 23.87 -3.21 -10.39
CA HIS A 288 24.83 -3.49 -9.33
C HIS A 288 25.01 -5.00 -9.21
N PRO A 289 26.25 -5.50 -9.03
CA PRO A 289 26.48 -6.92 -8.81
C PRO A 289 25.79 -7.37 -7.53
N ALA A 290 25.28 -8.60 -7.50
CA ALA A 290 24.53 -9.14 -6.37
C ALA A 290 25.29 -9.09 -5.03
N SER A 291 26.63 -9.07 -5.07
CA SER A 291 27.52 -8.92 -3.92
C SER A 291 27.56 -7.52 -3.31
N ALA A 292 27.27 -6.47 -4.09
CA ALA A 292 27.25 -5.08 -3.64
C ALA A 292 25.88 -4.69 -3.03
N LEU A 293 24.88 -5.55 -3.17
CA LEU A 293 23.55 -5.35 -2.63
C LEU A 293 23.43 -6.02 -1.25
N PRO A 294 22.64 -5.45 -0.32
CA PRO A 294 22.51 -5.98 1.05
C PRO A 294 21.94 -7.40 1.01
N GLN A 295 22.60 -8.41 1.57
CA GLN A 295 22.03 -9.76 1.56
C GLN A 295 20.63 -9.78 2.17
N SER A 296 19.68 -10.40 1.46
CA SER A 296 18.29 -10.48 1.90
C SER A 296 18.20 -11.38 3.13
N GLU A 297 18.00 -10.80 4.30
CA GLU A 297 17.37 -11.55 5.39
C GLU A 297 15.91 -11.82 4.95
N GLY A 298 15.41 -13.05 5.05
CA GLY A 298 14.05 -13.38 4.61
C GLY A 298 13.00 -12.43 5.21
N PHE A 299 11.90 -12.15 4.51
CA PHE A 299 10.88 -11.16 4.92
C PHE A 299 10.44 -11.27 6.37
N PHE A 300 10.22 -12.50 6.86
CA PHE A 300 9.88 -12.75 8.26
C PHE A 300 10.99 -12.37 9.24
N ALA A 301 12.26 -12.60 8.88
CA ALA A 301 13.41 -12.19 9.68
C ALA A 301 13.52 -10.66 9.73
N SER A 302 13.35 -9.99 8.59
CA SER A 302 13.34 -8.52 8.51
C SER A 302 12.19 -7.90 9.31
N MET A 303 10.98 -8.48 9.26
CA MET A 303 9.85 -8.03 10.11
C MET A 303 10.16 -8.21 11.60
N LYS A 304 10.65 -9.39 12.00
CA LYS A 304 10.99 -9.68 13.39
C LYS A 304 12.07 -8.74 13.92
N LYS A 305 13.08 -8.44 13.10
CA LYS A 305 14.16 -7.47 13.41
C LYS A 305 13.61 -6.06 13.52
N GLY A 306 12.73 -5.63 12.61
CA GLY A 306 12.04 -4.34 12.68
C GLY A 306 11.25 -4.17 13.98
N TRP A 307 10.49 -5.20 14.37
CA TRP A 307 9.71 -5.18 15.61
C TRP A 307 10.59 -5.13 16.87
N LYS A 308 11.69 -5.91 16.89
CA LYS A 308 12.69 -5.84 17.97
C LYS A 308 13.36 -4.46 18.05
N ASN A 309 13.72 -3.86 16.92
CA ASN A 309 14.34 -2.53 16.89
C ASN A 309 13.37 -1.44 17.34
N ALA A 310 12.09 -1.55 16.99
CA ALA A 310 11.05 -0.64 17.47
C ALA A 310 10.83 -0.79 18.98
N GLN A 311 10.79 -2.03 19.48
CA GLN A 311 10.70 -2.32 20.91
C GLN A 311 11.91 -1.78 21.68
N LEU A 312 13.12 -1.94 21.15
CA LEU A 312 14.34 -1.39 21.73
C LEU A 312 14.31 0.15 21.76
N ALA A 313 13.85 0.77 20.67
CA ALA A 313 13.69 2.22 20.60
C ALA A 313 12.69 2.73 21.66
N GLN A 314 11.55 2.06 21.82
CA GLN A 314 10.58 2.37 22.89
C GLN A 314 11.20 2.21 24.28
N GLN A 315 11.94 1.13 24.53
CA GLN A 315 12.60 0.91 25.82
C GLN A 315 13.63 2.00 26.15
N LEU A 316 14.39 2.45 25.14
CA LEU A 316 15.34 3.55 25.29
C LEU A 316 14.61 4.87 25.60
N GLU A 317 13.53 5.16 24.89
CA GLU A 317 12.71 6.35 25.12
C GLU A 317 12.06 6.35 26.52
N GLU A 318 11.53 5.21 26.96
CA GLU A 318 11.00 5.05 28.32
C GLU A 318 12.08 5.26 29.39
N ARG A 319 13.29 4.72 29.19
CA ARG A 319 14.43 4.94 30.09
C ARG A 319 14.79 6.42 30.16
N GLU A 320 14.89 7.09 29.01
CA GLU A 320 15.18 8.52 28.96
C GLU A 320 14.08 9.33 29.65
N ARG A 321 12.81 8.99 29.46
CA ARG A 321 11.67 9.63 30.13
C ARG A 321 11.76 9.45 31.65
N ARG A 322 12.09 8.25 32.14
CA ARG A 322 12.27 7.99 33.57
C ARG A 322 13.45 8.76 34.15
N ILE A 323 14.57 8.84 33.44
CA ILE A 323 15.75 9.62 33.87
C ILE A 323 15.41 11.10 33.92
N LYS A 324 14.73 11.64 32.91
CA LYS A 324 14.31 13.05 32.90
C LYS A 324 13.34 13.37 34.03
N ASN A 325 12.44 12.44 34.35
CA ASN A 325 11.44 12.59 35.41
C ASN A 325 11.86 11.99 36.76
N HIS A 326 13.15 11.65 36.96
CA HIS A 326 13.58 10.92 38.15
C HIS A 326 13.32 11.68 39.46
N LEU A 327 13.39 13.01 39.44
CA LEU A 327 13.08 13.87 40.59
C LEU A 327 11.60 13.77 40.99
N ASP A 328 10.70 13.84 40.02
CA ASP A 328 9.25 13.69 40.25
C ASP A 328 8.91 12.26 40.72
N LEU A 329 9.57 11.24 40.15
CA LEU A 329 9.43 9.86 40.64
C LEU A 329 9.94 9.70 42.09
N ALA A 330 11.06 10.33 42.43
CA ALA A 330 11.61 10.27 43.79
C ALA A 330 10.69 10.97 44.80
N ALA A 331 10.08 12.10 44.42
CA ALA A 331 9.14 12.84 45.26
C ALA A 331 7.81 12.10 45.50
N LYS A 332 7.33 11.32 44.51
CA LYS A 332 6.11 10.50 44.62
C LYS A 332 6.32 9.17 45.35
N GLY A 333 7.57 8.76 45.57
CA GLY A 333 7.90 7.53 46.28
C GLY A 333 7.62 7.62 47.78
N PRO A 334 7.35 6.50 48.46
CA PRO A 334 7.22 6.50 49.92
C PRO A 334 8.55 6.89 50.58
N LEU A 335 8.48 7.70 51.64
CA LEU A 335 9.64 8.07 52.45
C LEU A 335 10.29 6.80 53.01
N ARG A 336 11.59 6.63 52.78
CA ARG A 336 12.38 5.52 53.32
C ARG A 336 13.18 6.01 54.54
N GLN A 337 13.18 5.20 55.60
CA GLN A 337 14.01 5.49 56.77
C GLN A 337 15.50 5.37 56.38
N THR A 338 16.30 6.37 56.76
CA THR A 338 17.76 6.39 56.55
C THR A 338 18.45 6.52 57.90
N PHE A 339 19.58 5.84 58.09
CA PHE A 339 20.38 5.94 59.31
C PHE A 339 21.37 7.11 59.22
N THR A 340 21.59 7.80 60.34
CA THR A 340 22.54 8.94 60.43
C THR A 340 23.99 8.51 60.21
N HIS A 341 24.33 7.26 60.56
CA HIS A 341 25.65 6.67 60.34
C HIS A 341 25.52 5.39 59.52
N ASN A 342 26.58 5.02 58.80
CA ASN A 342 26.62 3.82 57.99
C ASN A 342 26.45 2.57 58.89
N PRO A 343 25.31 1.88 58.86
CA PRO A 343 25.04 0.76 59.76
C PRO A 343 25.94 -0.44 59.48
N LEU A 344 26.61 -0.49 58.31
CA LEU A 344 27.53 -1.56 57.91
C LEU A 344 28.98 -1.29 58.34
N GLN A 345 29.30 -0.09 58.81
CA GLN A 345 30.63 0.28 59.33
C GLN A 345 30.51 0.62 60.81
N GLN A 346 30.17 -0.38 61.63
CA GLN A 346 30.25 -0.23 63.08
C GLN A 346 31.63 -0.66 63.54
N THR A 347 32.48 0.29 63.92
CA THR A 347 33.68 -0.02 64.71
C THR A 347 33.20 -0.46 66.09
N PRO A 348 33.51 -1.67 66.57
CA PRO A 348 33.05 -2.10 67.89
C PRO A 348 33.64 -1.18 68.98
N PRO A 349 32.85 -0.83 70.01
CA PRO A 349 33.35 0.02 71.08
C PRO A 349 34.50 -0.68 71.81
N ILE A 350 35.60 0.04 72.00
CA ILE A 350 36.74 -0.39 72.82
C ILE A 350 36.19 -0.73 74.21
N ALA A 351 36.13 -2.02 74.54
CA ALA A 351 35.80 -2.47 75.88
C ALA A 351 36.85 -1.87 76.83
N THR A 352 36.37 -1.14 77.83
CA THR A 352 37.15 -0.63 78.95
C THR A 352 37.76 -1.81 79.70
N ALA A 353 39.00 -2.18 79.34
CA ALA A 353 39.80 -3.10 80.11
C ALA A 353 40.31 -2.37 81.35
N SER A 354 39.83 -2.81 82.51
CA SER A 354 40.32 -2.48 83.84
C SER A 354 41.85 -2.40 83.91
N ALA A 355 42.34 -1.33 84.54
CA ALA A 355 43.72 -1.17 84.92
C ALA A 355 44.19 -2.34 85.81
N LYS A 356 45.14 -3.13 85.32
CA LYS A 356 46.02 -3.96 86.17
C LYS A 356 47.32 -4.29 85.43
N GLY A 357 48.43 -3.76 85.94
CA GLY A 357 49.76 -4.40 85.87
C GLY A 357 50.57 -4.27 84.59
N LYS A 358 51.61 -3.43 84.65
CA LYS A 358 52.81 -3.40 83.79
C LYS A 358 53.29 -4.79 83.33
N THR A 359 53.73 -4.89 82.07
CA THR A 359 55.07 -5.39 81.70
C THR A 359 55.37 -5.09 80.23
N ASP A 360 56.66 -5.02 79.96
CA ASP A 360 57.33 -4.30 78.88
C ASP A 360 57.01 -4.67 77.43
N GLY A 361 57.29 -3.68 76.58
CA GLY A 361 57.92 -3.93 75.30
C GLY A 361 56.99 -3.92 74.10
N ASN A 362 56.93 -2.79 73.41
CA ASN A 362 57.07 -2.91 71.97
C ASN A 362 57.83 -1.73 71.36
N LYS A 363 59.02 -2.08 70.92
CA LYS A 363 60.06 -1.22 70.37
C LYS A 363 59.64 -0.72 68.98
N ALA A 364 59.59 0.60 68.82
CA ALA A 364 59.67 1.19 67.49
C ALA A 364 61.13 1.07 67.01
N ARG A 365 61.35 0.18 66.02
CA ARG A 365 62.58 -0.03 65.20
C ARG A 365 63.46 -1.22 65.61
N PRO A 366 63.09 -2.46 65.22
CA PRO A 366 63.87 -3.68 65.48
C PRO A 366 65.19 -3.82 64.71
N TRP A 367 65.57 -2.87 63.84
CA TRP A 367 66.83 -2.90 63.07
C TRP A 367 67.98 -2.06 63.68
N LYS A 368 67.74 -1.33 64.79
CA LYS A 368 68.81 -0.62 65.50
C LYS A 368 69.69 -1.52 66.38
N ASP A 369 69.24 -2.75 66.65
CA ASP A 369 69.95 -3.70 67.53
C ASP A 369 70.84 -4.69 66.72
N THR A 370 70.92 -4.59 65.39
CA THR A 370 71.69 -5.53 64.53
C THR A 370 72.67 -4.89 63.56
N ILE A 371 72.62 -3.58 63.35
CA ILE A 371 73.59 -2.83 62.56
C ILE A 371 73.96 -1.61 63.42
N GLY A 372 75.16 -1.64 64.01
CA GLY A 372 75.62 -0.74 65.06
C GLY A 372 75.49 0.75 64.74
#